data_AF-A0A7R9DVT2-F1
#
_entry.id   AF-A0A7R9DVT2-F1
#
_cell.length_a   1.000
_cell.length_b   1.000
_cell.length_c   1.000
_cell.angle_alpha   90.00
_cell.angle_beta   90.00
_cell.angle_gamma   90.00
#
_symmetry.space_group_name_H-M   'P 1'
#
loop_
_entity.id
_entity.type
_entity.pdbx_description
1 polymer ?
#
loop_
_entity_poly.entity_id
_entity_poly.type
_entity_poly.pdbx_seq_one_letter_code
_entity_poly.pdbx_strand_id
1 'polypeptide(L)'
;MNTQPYAFNLGNKLGLNTTDAQELATFLRSQPATNLINNLGGLVSQDESVYVLYLPFVPATEYPISGEETFLPSDPYTLVTSGNFNKVPYITGANLLEGKSFVGTDDGEFVKCII
;
A
#
# COMPACT_ATOMS: atom_id res chain seq x y z
N MET A 1 -3.03 -1.50 8.97
CA MET A 1 -2.84 -2.63 8.02
C MET A 1 -1.39 -3.05 8.10
N ASN A 2 -1.09 -4.36 8.16
CA ASN A 2 0.28 -4.86 8.23
C ASN A 2 0.79 -5.18 6.82
N THR A 3 1.73 -4.39 6.29
CA THR A 3 2.28 -4.56 4.94
C THR A 3 3.56 -5.40 4.90
N GLN A 4 4.13 -5.77 6.05
CA GLN A 4 5.35 -6.57 6.14
C GLN A 4 5.25 -7.90 5.38
N PRO A 5 4.19 -8.70 5.51
CA PRO A 5 4.09 -9.98 4.80
C PRO A 5 4.19 -9.84 3.29
N TYR A 6 3.65 -8.76 2.71
CA TYR A 6 3.70 -8.52 1.27
C TYR A 6 5.12 -8.22 0.78
N ALA A 7 5.95 -7.55 1.59
CA ALA A 7 7.36 -7.34 1.26
C ALA A 7 8.14 -8.67 1.21
N PHE A 8 7.92 -9.55 2.19
CA PHE A 8 8.53 -10.88 2.20
C PHE A 8 8.02 -11.76 1.05
N ASN A 9 6.72 -11.71 0.75
CA ASN A 9 6.16 -12.42 -0.40
C ASN A 9 6.73 -11.93 -1.73
N LEU A 10 6.97 -10.63 -1.88
CA LEU A 10 7.64 -10.07 -3.05
C LEU A 10 9.09 -10.56 -3.14
N GLY A 11 9.83 -10.55 -2.02
CA GLY A 11 11.19 -11.12 -1.96
C GLY A 11 11.22 -12.58 -2.40
N ASN A 12 10.31 -13.40 -1.87
CA ASN A 12 10.16 -14.81 -2.23
C ASN A 12 9.89 -14.99 -3.72
N LYS A 13 8.99 -14.18 -4.29
CA LYS A 13 8.63 -14.20 -5.71
C LYS A 13 9.81 -13.82 -6.61
N LEU A 14 10.68 -12.93 -6.13
CA LEU A 14 11.90 -12.50 -6.83
C LEU A 14 13.10 -13.42 -6.57
N GLY A 15 12.93 -14.49 -5.78
CA GLY A 15 13.93 -15.54 -5.56
C GLY A 15 14.75 -15.42 -4.27
N LEU A 16 14.39 -14.52 -3.35
CA LEU A 16 15.01 -14.44 -2.02
C LEU A 16 14.03 -14.92 -0.93
N ASN A 17 14.36 -16.04 -0.27
CA ASN A 17 13.67 -16.49 0.93
C ASN A 17 14.52 -16.17 2.16
N THR A 18 14.06 -15.20 2.94
CA THR A 18 14.72 -14.75 4.17
C THR A 18 13.69 -14.38 5.23
N THR A 19 14.10 -14.41 6.48
CA THR A 19 13.35 -13.86 7.62
C THR A 19 13.96 -12.55 8.13
N ASP A 20 15.10 -12.10 7.56
CA ASP A 20 15.77 -10.87 7.93
C ASP A 20 15.27 -9.70 7.07
N ALA A 21 14.66 -8.70 7.72
CA ALA A 21 14.13 -7.51 7.07
C ALA A 21 15.23 -6.64 6.43
N GLN A 22 16.44 -6.60 6.99
CA GLN A 22 17.56 -5.82 6.44
C GLN A 22 18.14 -6.48 5.20
N GLU A 23 18.27 -7.81 5.21
CA GLU A 23 18.68 -8.58 4.03
C GLU A 23 17.66 -8.40 2.90
N LEU A 24 16.37 -8.56 3.21
CA LEU A 24 15.28 -8.33 2.26
C LEU A 24 15.33 -6.91 1.68
N ALA A 25 15.45 -5.88 2.52
CA ALA A 25 15.49 -4.49 2.07
C ALA A 25 16.71 -4.21 1.18
N THR A 26 17.86 -4.78 1.50
CA THR A 26 19.08 -4.66 0.68
C THR A 26 18.88 -5.31 -0.68
N PHE A 27 18.32 -6.52 -0.71
CA PHE A 27 18.00 -7.22 -1.94
C PHE A 27 16.97 -6.47 -2.80
N LEU A 28 15.85 -6.03 -2.23
CA LEU A 28 14.81 -5.32 -2.98
C LEU A 28 15.35 -4.00 -3.58
N ARG A 29 16.24 -3.29 -2.87
CA ARG A 29 16.92 -2.09 -3.40
C ARG A 29 17.86 -2.37 -4.57
N SER A 30 18.39 -3.60 -4.67
CA SER A 30 19.24 -4.01 -5.79
C SER A 30 18.45 -4.33 -7.07
N GLN A 31 17.13 -4.53 -6.96
CA GLN A 31 16.31 -4.92 -8.10
C GLN A 31 15.96 -3.69 -8.96
N PRO A 32 15.83 -3.86 -10.29
CA PRO A 32 15.25 -2.82 -11.13
C PRO A 32 13.83 -2.48 -10.66
N ALA A 33 13.49 -1.19 -10.65
CA ALA A 33 12.17 -0.73 -10.22
C ALA A 33 11.02 -1.40 -11.02
N THR A 34 11.21 -1.59 -12.33
CA THR A 34 10.25 -2.30 -13.19
C THR A 34 10.03 -3.74 -12.74
N ASN A 35 11.08 -4.42 -12.25
CA ASN A 35 10.96 -5.79 -11.75
C ASN A 35 10.12 -5.84 -10.47
N LEU A 36 10.22 -4.82 -9.61
CA LEU A 36 9.39 -4.71 -8.41
C LEU A 36 7.91 -4.56 -8.79
N ILE A 37 7.59 -3.60 -9.67
CA ILE A 37 6.21 -3.29 -10.09
C ILE A 37 5.56 -4.49 -10.80
N ASN A 38 6.25 -5.10 -11.77
CA ASN A 38 5.71 -6.24 -12.53
C ASN A 38 5.42 -7.46 -11.65
N ASN A 39 6.05 -7.56 -10.47
CA ASN A 39 5.87 -8.67 -9.55
C ASN A 39 4.87 -8.40 -8.41
N LEU A 40 4.22 -7.22 -8.36
CA LEU A 40 3.21 -6.91 -7.34
C LEU A 40 1.92 -7.73 -7.48
N GLY A 41 1.61 -8.18 -8.69
CA GLY A 41 0.39 -8.95 -8.96
C GLY A 41 0.32 -10.25 -8.14
N GLY A 42 -0.83 -10.51 -7.51
CA GLY A 42 -1.08 -11.73 -6.75
C GLY A 42 -0.44 -11.79 -5.36
N LEU A 43 0.11 -10.69 -4.84
CA LEU A 43 0.61 -10.63 -3.46
C LEU A 43 -0.50 -10.55 -2.41
N VAL A 44 -1.66 -9.98 -2.78
CA VAL A 44 -2.85 -9.88 -1.93
C VAL A 44 -3.77 -11.05 -2.24
N SER A 45 -4.16 -11.82 -1.22
CA SER A 45 -5.04 -12.98 -1.41
C SER A 45 -6.49 -12.56 -1.66
N GLN A 46 -7.26 -13.39 -2.38
CA GLN A 46 -8.68 -13.12 -2.62
C GLN A 46 -9.52 -13.18 -1.34
N ASP A 47 -9.12 -13.95 -0.32
CA ASP A 47 -9.87 -14.02 0.94
C ASP A 47 -9.61 -12.81 1.86
N GLU A 48 -8.52 -12.05 1.62
CA GLU A 48 -8.24 -10.77 2.28
C GLU A 48 -8.95 -9.58 1.58
N SER A 49 -9.70 -9.82 0.50
CA SER A 49 -10.24 -8.80 -0.43
C SER A 49 -11.52 -8.12 0.04
N VAL A 50 -11.57 -7.69 1.30
CA VAL A 50 -12.64 -6.78 1.78
C VAL A 50 -12.53 -5.39 1.11
N TYR A 51 -11.43 -5.12 0.40
CA TYR A 51 -11.12 -3.85 -0.22
C TYR A 51 -11.33 -3.86 -1.73
N VAL A 52 -11.95 -2.80 -2.25
CA VAL A 52 -12.19 -2.54 -3.68
C VAL A 52 -10.89 -2.41 -4.49
N LEU A 53 -9.75 -2.21 -3.82
CA LEU A 53 -8.43 -2.00 -4.43
C LEU A 53 -7.42 -3.02 -3.89
N TYR A 54 -6.85 -3.85 -4.78
CA TYR A 54 -5.85 -4.88 -4.46
C TYR A 54 -4.43 -4.30 -4.37
N LEU A 55 -4.18 -3.38 -3.43
CA LEU A 55 -2.90 -2.71 -3.28
C LEU A 55 -2.07 -3.33 -2.13
N PRO A 56 -0.91 -3.97 -2.39
CA PRO A 56 -0.08 -4.58 -1.35
C PRO A 56 0.70 -3.56 -0.51
N PHE A 57 1.00 -2.40 -1.10
CA PHE A 57 1.74 -1.32 -0.46
C PHE A 57 0.86 -0.07 -0.40
N VAL A 58 0.43 0.27 0.81
CA VAL A 58 -0.51 1.37 1.12
C VAL A 58 0.01 2.13 2.35
N PRO A 59 -0.53 3.32 2.67
CA PRO A 59 -0.24 3.97 3.93
C PRO A 59 -0.46 3.02 5.11
N ALA A 60 0.57 2.85 5.94
CA ALA A 60 0.58 1.94 7.08
C ALA A 60 1.20 2.65 8.29
N THR A 61 0.89 2.16 9.49
CA THR A 61 1.48 2.69 10.71
C THR A 61 2.98 2.41 10.72
N GLU A 62 3.75 3.44 11.07
CA GLU A 62 5.21 3.42 11.07
C GLU A 62 5.77 3.11 12.46
N TYR A 63 6.92 2.44 12.49
CA TYR A 63 7.74 2.38 13.69
C TYR A 63 8.63 3.61 13.74
N PRO A 64 8.75 4.30 14.89
CA PRO A 64 9.62 5.46 15.00
C PRO A 64 11.08 5.11 14.69
N ILE A 65 11.69 5.87 13.77
CA ILE A 65 13.11 5.77 13.43
C ILE A 65 13.84 6.98 14.02
N SER A 66 14.94 6.72 14.74
CA SER A 66 15.70 7.80 15.39
C SER A 66 16.25 8.79 14.37
N GLY A 67 15.93 10.07 14.54
CA GLY A 67 16.37 11.15 13.65
C GLY A 67 15.47 11.40 12.45
N GLU A 68 14.38 10.65 12.29
CA GLU A 68 13.38 10.83 11.23
C GLU A 68 12.01 11.20 11.83
N GLU A 69 11.27 12.06 11.15
CA GLU A 69 9.89 12.38 11.53
C GLU A 69 8.98 11.22 11.12
N THR A 70 8.23 10.69 12.08
CA THR A 70 7.22 9.64 11.82
C THR A 70 5.95 10.28 11.30
N PHE A 71 5.54 9.96 10.08
CA PHE A 71 4.38 10.59 9.44
C PHE A 71 3.06 9.98 9.95
N LEU A 72 2.98 8.64 9.99
CA LEU A 72 1.81 7.89 10.47
C LEU A 72 2.13 7.08 11.75
N PRO A 73 2.19 7.72 12.93
CA PRO A 73 2.56 7.06 14.18
C PRO A 73 1.46 6.15 14.75
N SER A 74 0.23 6.25 14.22
CA SER A 74 -0.91 5.44 14.66
C SER A 74 -1.90 5.24 13.51
N ASP A 75 -2.97 4.49 13.74
CA ASP A 75 -4.01 4.34 12.73
C ASP A 75 -4.77 5.68 12.51
N PRO A 76 -5.18 6.00 11.27
CA PRO A 76 -5.83 7.28 10.98
C PRO A 76 -7.09 7.55 11.81
N TYR A 77 -7.86 6.51 12.16
CA TYR A 77 -9.07 6.67 12.95
C TYR A 77 -8.73 7.15 14.36
N THR A 78 -7.72 6.56 15.02
CA THR A 78 -7.22 7.02 16.32
C THR A 78 -6.67 8.44 16.25
N LEU A 79 -5.88 8.79 15.22
CA LEU A 79 -5.32 10.14 15.08
C LEU A 79 -6.43 11.21 14.94
N VAL A 80 -7.44 10.94 14.13
CA VAL A 80 -8.55 11.86 13.93
C VAL A 80 -9.42 11.97 15.19
N THR A 81 -9.80 10.85 15.80
CA THR A 81 -10.69 10.84 16.98
C THR A 81 -10.03 11.39 18.24
N SER A 82 -8.73 11.17 18.43
CA SER A 82 -7.94 11.79 19.52
C SER A 82 -7.66 13.28 19.30
N GLY A 83 -7.96 13.79 18.10
CA GLY A 83 -7.70 15.16 17.73
C GLY A 83 -6.24 15.46 17.42
N ASN A 84 -5.39 14.44 17.28
CA ASN A 84 -3.97 14.56 16.90
C ASN A 84 -3.82 14.80 15.39
N PHE A 85 -4.23 15.98 14.95
CA PHE A 85 -4.08 16.47 13.59
C PHE A 85 -4.11 18.01 13.57
N ASN A 86 -3.61 18.60 12.49
CA ASN A 86 -3.59 20.06 12.35
C ASN A 86 -5.00 20.65 12.31
N LYS A 87 -5.30 21.57 13.24
CA LYS A 87 -6.59 22.26 13.31
C LYS A 87 -6.59 23.49 12.43
N VAL A 88 -6.97 23.31 11.17
CA VAL A 88 -7.11 24.40 10.20
C VAL A 88 -8.51 24.35 9.57
N PRO A 89 -9.07 25.48 9.11
CA PRO A 89 -10.30 25.45 8.31
C PRO A 89 -10.10 24.60 7.05
N TYR A 90 -11.04 23.69 6.77
CA TYR A 90 -11.00 22.84 5.58
C TYR A 90 -12.37 22.78 4.90
N ILE A 91 -12.35 22.56 3.58
CA ILE A 91 -13.52 22.34 2.75
C ILE A 91 -13.41 20.92 2.20
N THR A 92 -14.49 20.15 2.26
CA THR A 92 -14.56 18.77 1.73
C THR A 92 -15.85 18.58 0.92
N GLY A 93 -15.88 17.58 0.05
CA GLY A 93 -17.01 17.25 -0.82
C GLY A 93 -16.83 15.90 -1.50
N ALA A 94 -17.89 15.44 -2.16
CA ALA A 94 -17.90 14.21 -2.95
C ALA A 94 -18.74 14.42 -4.22
N ASN A 95 -18.44 13.70 -5.30
CA ASN A 95 -19.27 13.74 -6.50
C ASN A 95 -20.50 12.83 -6.37
N LEU A 96 -21.58 13.17 -7.10
CA LEU A 96 -22.81 12.37 -7.10
C LEU A 96 -22.61 10.93 -7.60
N LEU A 97 -21.59 10.70 -8.44
CA LEU A 97 -21.40 9.45 -9.17
C LEU A 97 -19.95 8.92 -9.07
N GLU A 98 -19.28 9.05 -7.93
CA GLU A 98 -17.92 8.49 -7.70
C GLU A 98 -17.82 7.00 -8.05
N GLY A 99 -18.89 6.24 -7.80
CA GLY A 99 -18.96 4.81 -8.12
C GLY A 99 -18.80 4.49 -9.61
N LYS A 100 -19.04 5.45 -10.51
CA LYS A 100 -18.79 5.26 -11.95
C LYS A 100 -17.32 5.02 -12.28
N SER A 101 -16.39 5.43 -11.42
CA SER A 101 -14.96 5.14 -11.57
C SER A 101 -14.64 3.64 -11.53
N PHE A 102 -15.53 2.83 -10.94
CA PHE A 102 -15.37 1.37 -10.83
C PHE A 102 -16.25 0.59 -11.82
N VAL A 103 -17.07 1.29 -12.61
CA VAL A 103 -17.80 0.66 -13.71
C VAL A 103 -16.79 0.51 -14.84
N GLY A 104 -16.27 -0.70 -15.03
CA GLY A 104 -15.48 -1.01 -16.21
C GLY A 104 -16.28 -0.67 -17.46
N THR A 105 -15.73 0.12 -18.37
CA THR A 105 -16.18 0.02 -19.75
C THR A 105 -15.79 -1.40 -20.20
N ASP A 106 -16.64 -2.07 -20.97
CA ASP A 106 -16.45 -3.46 -21.43
C ASP A 106 -15.22 -3.64 -22.37
N ASP A 107 -14.27 -2.70 -22.33
CA ASP A 107 -13.14 -2.55 -23.22
C ASP A 107 -11.82 -3.08 -22.61
N GLY A 108 -11.87 -3.80 -21.47
CA GLY A 108 -10.73 -4.57 -20.94
C GLY A 108 -9.44 -3.78 -20.59
N GLU A 109 -9.44 -2.45 -20.66
CA GLU A 109 -8.21 -1.64 -20.55
C GLU A 109 -7.90 -1.12 -19.15
N PHE A 110 -8.86 -1.07 -18.22
CA PHE A 110 -8.58 -0.56 -16.86
C PHE A 110 -7.62 -1.47 -16.06
N VAL A 111 -7.54 -2.76 -16.42
CA VAL A 111 -6.61 -3.72 -15.80
C VAL A 111 -5.18 -3.56 -16.34
N LYS A 112 -4.99 -2.85 -17.46
CA LYS A 112 -3.68 -2.68 -18.11
C LYS A 112 -2.85 -1.51 -17.59
N CYS A 113 -3.42 -0.63 -16.77
CA CYS A 113 -2.72 0.55 -16.24
C CYS A 113 -2.16 0.35 -14.82
N ILE A 114 -2.42 -0.80 -14.20
CA ILE A 114 -1.91 -1.16 -12.86
C ILE A 114 -0.78 -2.21 -12.95
N ILE A 115 -0.45 -2.68 -14.16
CA ILE A 115 0.64 -3.63 -14.44
C ILE A 115 1.59 -3.03 -15.48
#